data_AF-A0A8S4FVZ3-F1
#
_entry.id   AF-A0A8S4FVZ3-F1
#
_cell.length_a   1.000
_cell.length_b   1.000
_cell.length_c   1.000
_cell.angle_alpha   90.00
_cell.angle_beta   90.00
_cell.angle_gamma   90.00
#
_symmetry.space_group_name_H-M   'P 1'
#
loop_
_entity.id
_entity.type
_entity.pdbx_description
1 polymer ?
#
loop_
_entity_poly.entity_id
_entity_poly.type
_entity_poly.pdbx_seq_one_letter_code
_entity_poly.pdbx_strand_id
1 'polypeptide(L)'
;MHVCRWDVAAVCQGADAAALAARAQVCVLVTSLAALEAAREARPGLPQRARAAAGFSLGEVTALVFAGAIDLEPALRFVELRQAALAAAGAGRGGLATLWLAPAADLRALLRDAAAHAAEQGDDEPFAEVANYLYPGCKVVAGSEAALRWLEARGAGRGVRRAARVAAAGPLHCRAVRRAAPPLREALRMMEVRDPRITVVSNVDAKPYRDAKHIVRQLPLQACSPVRWEQTLHALFARPRGGGAGGGGSRRCWRWARAARSEPRSSRSTPRPGTTACRSTSDTPASPHCKYYKATRLVTLLN
;
A
#
# COMPACT_ATOMS: atom_id res chain seq x y z
N MET A 1 6.21 6.00 -29.45
CA MET A 1 7.36 6.03 -28.53
C MET A 1 7.00 5.18 -27.32
N HIS A 2 7.68 4.06 -27.06
CA HIS A 2 7.35 3.21 -25.91
C HIS A 2 7.76 3.92 -24.61
N VAL A 3 6.81 4.14 -23.69
CA VAL A 3 7.04 4.85 -22.41
C VAL A 3 8.02 4.06 -21.53
N CYS A 4 7.76 2.76 -21.36
CA CYS A 4 8.71 1.79 -20.84
C CYS A 4 9.52 1.23 -22.02
N ARG A 5 10.84 1.13 -21.89
CA ARG A 5 11.73 0.58 -22.95
C ARG A 5 11.70 -0.95 -23.03
N TRP A 6 10.60 -1.58 -22.60
CA TRP A 6 10.40 -3.02 -22.51
C TRP A 6 8.89 -3.34 -22.60
N ASP A 7 8.56 -4.57 -22.96
CA ASP A 7 7.17 -5.01 -23.08
C ASP A 7 6.55 -5.25 -21.69
N VAL A 8 5.68 -4.32 -21.29
CA VAL A 8 5.00 -4.35 -20.00
C VAL A 8 4.08 -5.56 -19.87
N ALA A 9 3.32 -5.89 -20.90
CA ALA A 9 2.37 -6.98 -20.86
C ALA A 9 3.10 -8.33 -20.77
N ALA A 10 4.14 -8.52 -21.58
CA ALA A 10 4.95 -9.74 -21.58
C ALA A 10 5.58 -10.00 -20.20
N VAL A 11 6.10 -8.98 -19.52
CA VAL A 11 6.68 -9.15 -18.18
C VAL A 11 5.59 -9.37 -17.11
N CYS A 12 4.45 -8.69 -17.19
CA CYS A 12 3.36 -8.88 -16.23
C CYS A 12 2.72 -10.27 -16.31
N GLN A 13 2.65 -10.86 -17.51
CA GLN A 13 1.99 -12.14 -17.78
C GLN A 13 2.98 -13.31 -17.85
N GLY A 14 4.26 -13.02 -18.06
CA GLY A 14 5.31 -14.03 -18.25
C GLY A 14 5.69 -14.76 -16.96
N ALA A 15 6.42 -15.87 -17.13
CA ALA A 15 6.90 -16.70 -16.03
C ALA A 15 8.30 -16.32 -15.53
N ASP A 16 8.99 -15.35 -16.18
CA ASP A 16 10.31 -14.90 -15.75
C ASP A 16 10.23 -14.10 -14.45
N ALA A 17 10.50 -14.79 -13.34
CA ALA A 17 10.48 -14.22 -12.00
C ALA A 17 11.53 -13.11 -11.80
N ALA A 18 12.68 -13.17 -12.48
CA ALA A 18 13.72 -12.15 -12.35
C ALA A 18 13.32 -10.87 -13.09
N ALA A 19 12.78 -11.00 -14.30
CA ALA A 19 12.23 -9.87 -15.04
C ALA A 19 11.08 -9.19 -14.29
N LEU A 20 10.18 -9.98 -13.69
CA LEU A 20 9.09 -9.48 -12.85
C LEU A 20 9.61 -8.80 -11.59
N ALA A 21 10.56 -9.38 -10.87
CA ALA A 21 11.13 -8.77 -9.67
C ALA A 21 11.82 -7.43 -9.97
N ALA A 22 12.57 -7.34 -11.07
CA ALA A 22 13.24 -6.12 -11.51
C ALA A 22 12.28 -5.00 -11.94
N ARG A 23 11.01 -5.31 -12.20
CA ARG A 23 9.98 -4.37 -12.71
C ARG A 23 8.69 -4.39 -11.90
N ALA A 24 8.79 -4.98 -10.71
CA ALA A 24 7.77 -5.17 -9.71
C ALA A 24 6.75 -4.06 -9.62
N GLN A 25 7.24 -2.84 -9.42
CA GLN A 25 6.40 -1.70 -9.11
C GLN A 25 5.62 -1.25 -10.35
N VAL A 26 6.24 -1.26 -11.52
CA VAL A 26 5.50 -0.94 -12.76
C VAL A 26 4.40 -1.97 -12.99
N CYS A 27 4.72 -3.26 -12.82
CA CYS A 27 3.73 -4.33 -13.00
C CYS A 27 2.53 -4.12 -12.07
N VAL A 28 2.78 -3.85 -10.78
CA VAL A 28 1.71 -3.58 -9.81
C VAL A 28 0.87 -2.35 -10.19
N LEU A 29 1.49 -1.24 -10.61
CA LEU A 29 0.77 -0.05 -11.05
C LEU A 29 -0.17 -0.39 -12.21
N VAL A 30 0.36 -1.04 -13.24
CA VAL A 30 -0.37 -1.38 -14.46
C VAL A 30 -1.48 -2.38 -14.19
N THR A 31 -1.21 -3.47 -13.47
CA THR A 31 -2.23 -4.49 -13.16
C THR A 31 -3.32 -3.93 -12.26
N SER A 32 -3.00 -2.99 -11.35
CA SER A 32 -4.00 -2.34 -10.50
C SER A 32 -4.94 -1.43 -11.30
N LEU A 33 -4.39 -0.69 -12.26
CA LEU A 33 -5.20 0.15 -13.17
C LEU A 33 -6.00 -0.71 -14.15
N ALA A 34 -5.43 -1.80 -14.67
CA ALA A 34 -6.15 -2.75 -15.51
C ALA A 34 -7.34 -3.39 -14.76
N ALA A 35 -7.17 -3.72 -13.48
CA ALA A 35 -8.27 -4.21 -12.65
C ALA A 35 -9.37 -3.15 -12.43
N LEU A 36 -9.00 -1.86 -12.35
CA LEU A 36 -9.97 -0.76 -12.29
C LEU A 36 -10.75 -0.61 -13.61
N GLU A 37 -10.08 -0.74 -14.75
CA GLU A 37 -10.76 -0.70 -16.05
C GLU A 37 -11.68 -1.92 -16.25
N ALA A 38 -11.23 -3.13 -15.89
CA ALA A 38 -12.09 -4.31 -15.89
C ALA A 38 -13.33 -4.14 -14.98
N ALA A 39 -13.16 -3.52 -13.80
CA ALA A 39 -14.27 -3.19 -12.92
C ALA A 39 -15.22 -2.15 -13.52
N ARG A 40 -14.68 -1.19 -14.29
CA ARG A 40 -15.46 -0.18 -15.03
C ARG A 40 -16.30 -0.81 -16.12
N GLU A 41 -15.74 -1.74 -16.88
CA GLU A 41 -16.44 -2.48 -17.94
C GLU A 41 -17.54 -3.35 -17.34
N ALA A 42 -17.24 -4.10 -16.28
CA ALA A 42 -18.21 -4.96 -15.62
C ALA A 42 -19.34 -4.18 -14.94
N ARG A 43 -19.06 -2.96 -14.45
CA ARG A 43 -20.02 -2.09 -13.77
C ARG A 43 -19.79 -0.62 -14.17
N PRO A 44 -20.40 -0.16 -15.27
CA PRO A 44 -20.31 1.22 -15.71
C PRO A 44 -20.70 2.19 -14.58
N GLY A 45 -19.87 3.21 -14.33
CA GLY A 45 -20.11 4.18 -13.26
C GLY A 45 -19.50 3.82 -11.90
N LEU A 46 -19.02 2.59 -11.69
CA LEU A 46 -18.48 2.17 -10.39
C LEU A 46 -17.26 3.00 -9.96
N PRO A 47 -16.20 3.18 -10.78
CA PRO A 47 -15.07 4.03 -10.37
C PRO A 47 -15.46 5.49 -10.12
N GLN A 48 -16.45 6.01 -10.85
CA GLN A 48 -16.96 7.38 -10.70
C GLN A 48 -17.67 7.62 -9.36
N ARG A 49 -18.09 6.56 -8.67
CA ARG A 49 -18.67 6.65 -7.31
C ARG A 49 -17.61 6.79 -6.23
N ALA A 50 -16.33 6.61 -6.55
CA ALA A 50 -15.25 6.77 -5.57
C ALA A 50 -15.19 8.20 -5.07
N ARG A 51 -15.22 8.37 -3.74
CA ARG A 51 -15.07 9.69 -3.08
C ARG A 51 -13.68 9.89 -2.49
N ALA A 52 -13.02 8.79 -2.17
CA ALA A 52 -11.66 8.78 -1.69
C ALA A 52 -10.93 7.52 -2.19
N ALA A 53 -9.62 7.64 -2.32
CA ALA A 53 -8.71 6.56 -2.60
C ALA A 53 -7.53 6.60 -1.64
N ALA A 54 -6.99 5.43 -1.31
CA ALA A 54 -5.67 5.32 -0.73
C ALA A 54 -5.01 4.06 -1.28
N GLY A 55 -3.69 4.09 -1.40
CA GLY A 55 -2.94 2.90 -1.72
C GLY A 55 -1.74 2.73 -0.80
N PHE A 56 -1.38 1.48 -0.58
CA PHE A 56 -0.28 1.10 0.30
C PHE A 56 1.05 1.15 -0.46
N SER A 57 2.04 1.86 0.08
CA SER A 57 3.36 2.05 -0.50
C SER A 57 3.25 2.57 -1.95
N LEU A 58 3.72 1.81 -2.93
CA LEU A 58 3.56 2.13 -4.35
C LEU A 58 2.10 2.41 -4.75
N GLY A 59 1.13 1.75 -4.12
CA GLY A 59 -0.28 1.95 -4.42
C GLY A 59 -0.73 3.39 -4.22
N GLU A 60 -0.02 4.21 -3.44
CA GLU A 60 -0.28 5.65 -3.33
C GLU A 60 -0.09 6.36 -4.68
N VAL A 61 0.89 5.95 -5.48
CA VAL A 61 1.07 6.44 -6.86
C VAL A 61 -0.11 6.00 -7.73
N THR A 62 -0.53 4.74 -7.62
CA THR A 62 -1.73 4.24 -8.32
C THR A 62 -2.98 5.03 -7.93
N ALA A 63 -3.14 5.38 -6.65
CA ALA A 63 -4.26 6.18 -6.17
C ALA A 63 -4.23 7.61 -6.73
N LEU A 64 -3.04 8.21 -6.87
CA LEU A 64 -2.86 9.51 -7.49
C LEU A 64 -3.15 9.49 -9.00
N VAL A 65 -2.78 8.42 -9.71
CA VAL A 65 -3.15 8.22 -11.11
C VAL A 65 -4.66 8.07 -11.26
N PHE A 66 -5.27 7.20 -10.44
CA PHE A 66 -6.73 7.01 -10.43
C PHE A 66 -7.49 8.31 -10.13
N ALA A 67 -6.99 9.13 -9.19
CA ALA A 67 -7.56 10.43 -8.86
C ALA A 67 -7.28 11.52 -9.92
N GLY A 68 -6.48 11.24 -10.95
CA GLY A 68 -6.14 12.18 -12.01
C GLY A 68 -5.09 13.23 -11.63
N ALA A 69 -4.37 13.03 -10.54
CA ALA A 69 -3.31 13.94 -10.10
C ALA A 69 -2.01 13.75 -10.89
N ILE A 70 -1.76 12.55 -11.42
CA ILE A 70 -0.59 12.21 -12.22
C ILE A 70 -1.07 11.38 -13.42
N ASP A 71 -0.58 11.68 -14.61
CA ASP A 71 -0.89 10.87 -15.80
C ASP A 71 -0.16 9.53 -15.78
N LEU A 72 -0.71 8.54 -16.51
CA LEU A 72 -0.13 7.20 -16.53
C LEU A 72 1.31 7.19 -17.05
N GLU A 73 1.59 7.86 -18.16
CA GLU A 73 2.93 7.79 -18.77
C GLU A 73 4.04 8.38 -17.87
N PRO A 74 3.88 9.58 -17.28
CA PRO A 74 4.82 10.09 -16.28
C PRO A 74 4.90 9.19 -15.03
N ALA A 75 3.77 8.62 -14.59
CA ALA A 75 3.75 7.72 -13.44
C ALA A 75 4.56 6.44 -13.69
N LEU A 76 4.52 5.85 -14.89
CA LEU A 76 5.34 4.68 -15.24
C LEU A 76 6.83 4.99 -15.08
N ARG A 77 7.30 6.10 -15.66
CA ARG A 77 8.71 6.54 -15.54
C ARG A 77 9.11 6.85 -14.10
N PHE A 78 8.23 7.52 -13.36
CA PHE A 78 8.44 7.80 -11.93
C PHE A 78 8.60 6.51 -11.11
N VAL A 79 7.76 5.52 -11.39
CA VAL A 79 7.78 4.24 -10.67
C VAL A 79 9.01 3.40 -10.99
N GLU A 80 9.48 3.38 -12.25
CA GLU A 80 10.76 2.77 -12.61
C GLU A 80 11.92 3.41 -11.83
N LEU A 81 11.98 4.75 -11.83
CA LEU A 81 12.97 5.49 -11.06
C LEU A 81 12.86 5.21 -9.56
N ARG A 82 11.65 5.17 -9.00
CA ARG A 82 11.37 4.85 -7.59
C ARG A 82 11.91 3.49 -7.21
N GLN A 83 11.67 2.48 -8.02
CA GLN A 83 12.17 1.13 -7.76
C GLN A 83 13.71 1.10 -7.78
N ALA A 84 14.34 1.69 -8.79
CA ALA A 84 15.78 1.75 -8.90
C ALA A 84 16.42 2.53 -7.74
N ALA A 85 15.88 3.69 -7.39
CA ALA A 85 16.38 4.53 -6.31
C ALA A 85 16.28 3.84 -4.94
N LEU A 86 15.18 3.12 -4.68
CA LEU A 86 15.01 2.33 -3.45
C LEU A 86 15.97 1.14 -3.39
N ALA A 87 16.15 0.42 -4.50
CA ALA A 87 17.08 -0.70 -4.57
C ALA A 87 18.51 -0.23 -4.29
N ALA A 88 18.95 0.85 -4.94
CA ALA A 88 20.27 1.42 -4.73
C ALA A 88 20.46 1.95 -3.30
N ALA A 89 19.44 2.59 -2.72
CA ALA A 89 19.53 3.15 -1.37
C ALA A 89 19.48 2.09 -0.25
N GLY A 90 18.92 0.91 -0.52
CA GLY A 90 18.76 -0.17 0.47
C GLY A 90 19.77 -1.31 0.36
N ALA A 91 20.49 -1.43 -0.76
CA ALA A 91 21.41 -2.54 -1.01
C ALA A 91 22.44 -2.69 0.13
N GLY A 92 22.51 -3.90 0.71
CA GLY A 92 23.47 -4.24 1.75
C GLY A 92 23.22 -3.63 3.14
N ARG A 93 22.10 -2.92 3.35
CA ARG A 93 21.82 -2.16 4.59
C ARG A 93 20.81 -2.85 5.51
N GLY A 94 20.72 -4.18 5.44
CA GLY A 94 19.76 -4.99 6.21
C GLY A 94 18.48 -5.32 5.45
N GLY A 95 17.34 -5.33 6.12
CA GLY A 95 16.10 -5.84 5.53
C GLY A 95 14.82 -5.45 6.26
N LEU A 96 13.81 -6.31 6.14
CA LEU A 96 12.48 -6.11 6.71
C LEU A 96 12.01 -7.37 7.46
N ALA A 97 11.32 -7.17 8.59
CA ALA A 97 10.63 -8.23 9.32
C ALA A 97 9.21 -7.79 9.71
N THR A 98 8.23 -8.66 9.50
CA THR A 98 6.88 -8.49 10.04
C THR A 98 6.84 -9.01 11.46
N LEU A 99 6.42 -8.17 12.40
CA LEU A 99 6.22 -8.50 13.80
C LEU A 99 4.73 -8.49 14.13
N TRP A 100 4.23 -9.62 14.64
CA TRP A 100 2.92 -9.72 15.28
C TRP A 100 3.11 -9.55 16.78
N LEU A 101 2.41 -8.58 17.35
CA LEU A 101 2.64 -8.06 18.70
C LEU A 101 1.46 -8.37 19.61
N ALA A 102 1.75 -8.68 20.87
CA ALA A 102 0.79 -8.67 21.96
C ALA A 102 0.43 -7.22 22.32
N PRO A 103 -0.77 -6.95 22.88
CA PRO A 103 -1.20 -5.59 23.23
C PRO A 103 -0.24 -4.85 24.19
N ALA A 104 0.43 -5.58 25.08
CA ALA A 104 1.36 -5.03 26.07
C ALA A 104 2.82 -4.90 25.56
N ALA A 105 3.09 -5.22 24.29
CA ALA A 105 4.45 -5.18 23.76
C ALA A 105 4.97 -3.72 23.66
N ASP A 106 6.08 -3.42 24.34
CA ASP A 106 6.79 -2.16 24.14
C ASP A 106 7.69 -2.23 22.91
N LEU A 107 7.10 -1.98 21.74
CA LEU A 107 7.82 -1.99 20.48
C LEU A 107 8.95 -0.94 20.44
N ARG A 108 8.80 0.21 21.11
CA ARG A 108 9.84 1.26 21.06
C ARG A 108 11.09 0.80 21.81
N ALA A 109 10.92 0.21 23.00
CA ALA A 109 12.03 -0.37 23.73
C ALA A 109 12.67 -1.53 22.94
N LEU A 110 11.86 -2.43 22.37
CA LEU A 110 12.35 -3.52 21.52
C LEU A 110 13.25 -3.05 20.38
N LEU A 111 12.83 -2.04 19.62
CA LEU A 111 13.59 -1.52 18.49
C LEU A 111 14.88 -0.81 18.92
N ARG A 112 14.85 -0.08 20.04
CA ARG A 112 16.04 0.57 20.61
C ARG A 112 17.08 -0.47 21.04
N ASP A 113 16.66 -1.52 21.74
CA ASP A 113 17.56 -2.55 22.24
C ASP A 113 18.14 -3.39 21.08
N ALA A 114 17.34 -3.64 20.03
CA ALA A 114 17.81 -4.31 18.83
C ALA A 114 18.90 -3.51 18.11
N ALA A 115 18.71 -2.18 17.98
CA ALA A 115 19.71 -1.30 17.39
C ALA A 115 20.96 -1.18 18.28
N ALA A 116 20.81 -1.09 19.60
CA ALA A 116 21.93 -1.07 20.54
C ALA A 116 22.75 -2.35 20.45
N HIS A 117 22.09 -3.51 20.41
CA HIS A 117 22.77 -4.78 20.22
C HIS A 117 23.52 -4.85 18.88
N ALA A 118 22.92 -4.37 17.78
CA ALA A 118 23.62 -4.32 16.50
C ALA A 118 24.91 -3.47 16.58
N ALA A 119 24.88 -2.34 17.29
CA ALA A 119 26.04 -1.51 17.52
C ALA A 119 27.14 -2.25 18.32
N GLU A 120 26.76 -2.99 19.37
CA GLU A 120 27.68 -3.82 20.16
C GLU A 120 28.32 -4.94 19.32
N GLN A 121 27.64 -5.40 18.27
CA GLN A 121 28.16 -6.38 17.31
C GLN A 121 29.05 -5.77 16.21
N GLY A 122 29.34 -4.46 16.28
CA GLY A 122 30.19 -3.77 15.31
C GLY A 122 29.50 -3.45 13.99
N ASP A 123 28.17 -3.34 13.97
CA ASP A 123 27.44 -2.85 12.79
C ASP A 123 27.74 -1.37 12.55
N ASP A 124 28.19 -1.02 11.34
CA ASP A 124 28.57 0.35 10.96
C ASP A 124 27.38 1.32 10.94
N GLU A 125 26.16 0.81 10.67
CA GLU A 125 24.95 1.62 10.65
C GLU A 125 23.80 0.88 11.35
N PRO A 126 23.83 0.81 12.69
CA PRO A 126 22.84 0.06 13.45
C PRO A 126 21.50 0.80 13.44
N PHE A 127 20.43 0.09 13.06
CA PHE A 127 19.08 0.64 13.15
C PHE A 127 18.02 -0.45 13.27
N ALA A 128 16.91 -0.10 13.90
CA ALA A 128 15.65 -0.81 13.81
C ALA A 128 14.52 0.21 13.98
N GLU A 129 13.61 0.30 13.02
CA GLU A 129 12.50 1.25 13.03
C GLU A 129 11.27 0.68 12.31
N VAL A 130 10.09 1.21 12.63
CA VAL A 130 8.86 0.75 11.97
C VAL A 130 8.85 1.25 10.53
N ALA A 131 8.80 0.34 9.57
CA ALA A 131 8.61 0.63 8.15
C ALA A 131 7.13 0.73 7.78
N ASN A 132 6.26 -0.10 8.37
CA ASN A 132 4.83 -0.08 8.08
C ASN A 132 3.99 -0.29 9.35
N TYR A 133 3.04 0.61 9.59
CA TYR A 133 1.96 0.46 10.56
C TYR A 133 0.76 -0.21 9.87
N LEU A 134 0.63 -1.55 9.96
CA LEU A 134 -0.41 -2.28 9.23
C LEU A 134 -1.77 -2.26 9.94
N TYR A 135 -1.78 -2.67 11.21
CA TYR A 135 -2.92 -2.67 12.13
C TYR A 135 -2.40 -2.81 13.57
N PRO A 136 -3.19 -2.59 14.64
CA PRO A 136 -2.66 -2.43 16.01
C PRO A 136 -1.61 -3.47 16.43
N GLY A 137 -1.92 -4.76 16.23
CA GLY A 137 -1.05 -5.89 16.59
C GLY A 137 -0.05 -6.34 15.52
N CYS A 138 0.17 -5.60 14.42
CA CYS A 138 1.12 -6.00 13.39
C CYS A 138 1.83 -4.82 12.75
N LYS A 139 3.16 -4.89 12.73
CA LYS A 139 4.05 -3.86 12.21
C LYS A 139 5.12 -4.52 11.35
N VAL A 140 5.54 -3.85 10.27
CA VAL A 140 6.77 -4.22 9.56
C VAL A 140 7.88 -3.32 10.07
N VAL A 141 9.00 -3.92 10.42
CA VAL A 141 10.20 -3.26 10.93
C VAL A 141 11.28 -3.34 9.87
N ALA A 142 11.90 -2.20 9.56
CA ALA A 142 13.18 -2.15 8.86
C ALA A 142 14.30 -2.12 9.88
N GLY A 143 15.37 -2.86 9.63
CA GLY A 143 16.52 -2.85 10.50
C GLY A 143 17.76 -3.38 9.81
N SER A 144 18.91 -3.09 10.41
CA SER A 144 20.15 -3.74 10.03
C SER A 144 20.06 -5.23 10.34
N GLU A 145 20.89 -6.04 9.69
CA GLU A 145 20.72 -7.49 9.75
C GLU A 145 20.94 -8.04 11.19
N ALA A 146 21.91 -7.48 11.92
CA ALA A 146 22.14 -7.84 13.32
C ALA A 146 20.94 -7.47 14.22
N ALA A 147 20.33 -6.29 14.01
CA ALA A 147 19.17 -5.86 14.77
C ALA A 147 17.95 -6.74 14.51
N LEU A 148 17.71 -7.13 13.25
CA LEU A 148 16.58 -7.99 12.90
C LEU A 148 16.75 -9.41 13.46
N ARG A 149 17.96 -10.00 13.40
CA ARG A 149 18.25 -11.30 14.04
C ARG A 149 17.99 -11.27 15.54
N TRP A 150 18.36 -10.17 16.19
CA TRP A 150 18.11 -10.01 17.61
C TRP A 150 16.62 -9.96 17.94
N LEU A 151 15.83 -9.23 17.16
CA LEU A 151 14.36 -9.18 17.32
C LEU A 151 13.73 -10.57 17.16
N GLU A 152 14.23 -11.37 16.23
CA GLU A 152 13.76 -12.75 16.01
C GLU A 152 14.09 -13.65 17.21
N ALA A 153 15.31 -13.55 17.75
CA ALA A 153 15.76 -14.39 18.85
C ALA A 153 15.15 -13.99 20.21
N ARG A 154 14.94 -12.69 20.45
CA ARG A 154 14.61 -12.16 21.79
C ARG A 154 13.24 -11.48 21.87
N GLY A 155 12.51 -11.37 20.76
CA GLY A 155 11.21 -10.72 20.74
C GLY A 155 10.13 -11.47 21.53
N ALA A 156 10.18 -12.81 21.61
CA ALA A 156 9.11 -13.63 22.17
C ALA A 156 8.77 -13.28 23.63
N GLY A 157 9.79 -13.19 24.49
CA GLY A 157 9.64 -12.81 25.91
C GLY A 157 9.25 -11.35 26.14
N ARG A 158 9.14 -10.55 25.08
CA ARG A 158 8.87 -9.11 25.12
C ARG A 158 7.62 -8.71 24.35
N GLY A 159 6.74 -9.69 24.11
CA GLY A 159 5.44 -9.47 23.48
C GLY A 159 5.44 -9.58 21.95
N VAL A 160 6.54 -9.99 21.30
CA VAL A 160 6.49 -10.39 19.88
C VAL A 160 5.95 -11.82 19.80
N ARG A 161 4.70 -11.98 19.38
CA ARG A 161 4.06 -13.29 19.23
C ARG A 161 4.61 -14.09 18.05
N ARG A 162 5.03 -13.40 17.00
CA ARG A 162 5.64 -13.99 15.81
C ARG A 162 6.50 -12.93 15.11
N ALA A 163 7.64 -13.35 14.57
CA ALA A 163 8.44 -12.58 13.63
C ALA A 163 8.58 -13.37 12.33
N ALA A 164 8.60 -12.68 11.18
CA ALA A 164 8.89 -13.31 9.89
C ALA A 164 9.60 -12.31 8.97
N ARG A 165 10.70 -12.72 8.35
CA ARG A 165 11.38 -11.93 7.31
C ARG A 165 10.46 -11.68 6.12
N VAL A 166 10.55 -10.46 5.59
CA VAL A 166 9.89 -10.08 4.34
C VAL A 166 10.95 -10.16 3.25
N ALA A 167 10.67 -10.90 2.16
CA ALA A 167 11.58 -10.92 1.03
C ALA A 167 11.56 -9.57 0.33
N ALA A 168 12.62 -8.81 0.55
CA ALA A 168 12.91 -7.54 -0.09
C ALA A 168 14.43 -7.45 -0.28
N ALA A 169 14.87 -6.72 -1.31
CA ALA A 169 16.30 -6.57 -1.61
C ALA A 169 17.06 -5.70 -0.58
N GLY A 170 16.35 -5.13 0.40
CA GLY A 170 16.89 -4.27 1.44
C GLY A 170 15.78 -3.68 2.31
N PRO A 171 16.12 -2.79 3.26
CA PRO A 171 15.15 -2.07 4.04
C PRO A 171 14.35 -1.09 3.15
N LEU A 172 13.11 -0.77 3.55
CA LEU A 172 12.22 0.17 2.86
C LEU A 172 11.50 1.04 3.89
N HIS A 173 10.99 2.22 3.47
CA HIS A 173 10.16 3.09 4.32
C HIS A 173 10.82 3.50 5.64
N CYS A 174 12.13 3.76 5.58
CA CYS A 174 12.98 3.93 6.73
C CYS A 174 14.08 4.97 6.45
N ARG A 175 14.77 5.42 7.50
CA ARG A 175 15.85 6.40 7.44
C ARG A 175 17.01 5.93 6.57
N ALA A 176 17.29 4.62 6.55
CA ALA A 176 18.40 4.04 5.82
C ALA A 176 18.27 4.20 4.30
N VAL A 177 17.05 4.43 3.79
CA VAL A 177 16.77 4.66 2.36
C VAL A 177 16.44 6.12 2.00
N ARG A 178 16.77 7.10 2.88
CA ARG A 178 16.52 8.54 2.60
C ARG A 178 17.16 9.04 1.30
N ARG A 179 18.27 8.43 0.88
CA ARG A 179 18.96 8.76 -0.38
C ARG A 179 18.10 8.51 -1.63
N ALA A 180 17.01 7.74 -1.51
CA ALA A 180 16.05 7.57 -2.60
C ALA A 180 15.17 8.82 -2.84
N ALA A 181 15.00 9.71 -1.86
CA ALA A 181 14.05 10.83 -1.96
C ALA A 181 14.46 11.95 -2.95
N PRO A 182 15.73 12.40 -3.04
CA PRO A 182 16.13 13.46 -3.96
C PRO A 182 15.81 13.20 -5.44
N PRO A 183 16.18 12.05 -6.07
CA PRO A 183 15.85 11.82 -7.48
C PRO A 183 14.34 11.77 -7.73
N LEU A 184 13.55 11.26 -6.77
CA LEU A 184 12.09 11.23 -6.87
C LEU A 184 11.48 12.62 -6.79
N ARG A 185 12.04 13.49 -5.95
CA ARG A 185 11.62 14.89 -5.87
C ARG A 185 11.85 15.60 -7.19
N GLU A 186 13.00 15.37 -7.81
CA GLU A 186 13.34 15.99 -9.08
C GLU A 186 12.42 15.51 -10.20
N ALA A 187 12.19 14.19 -10.30
CA ALA A 187 11.23 13.65 -11.27
C ALA A 187 9.83 14.26 -11.11
N LEU A 188 9.33 14.44 -9.88
CA LEU A 188 8.02 15.05 -9.64
C LEU A 188 7.95 16.54 -10.00
N ARG A 189 9.06 17.28 -9.92
CA ARG A 189 9.11 18.68 -10.35
C ARG A 189 9.05 18.82 -11.86
N MET A 190 9.55 17.83 -12.58
CA MET A 190 9.62 17.82 -14.04
C MET A 190 8.36 17.30 -14.71
N MET A 191 7.39 16.75 -13.96
CA MET A 191 6.11 16.29 -14.49
C MET A 191 4.97 17.22 -14.08
N GLU A 192 3.92 17.24 -14.89
CA GLU A 192 2.68 17.90 -14.52
C GLU A 192 2.01 17.12 -13.38
N VAL A 193 1.78 17.80 -12.26
CA VAL A 193 1.02 17.27 -11.12
C VAL A 193 -0.17 18.18 -10.88
N ARG A 194 -1.35 17.57 -10.78
CA ARG A 194 -2.64 18.26 -10.63
C ARG A 194 -3.26 17.98 -9.26
N ASP A 195 -4.21 18.82 -8.89
CA ASP A 195 -5.03 18.57 -7.70
C ASP A 195 -5.85 17.28 -7.93
N PRO A 196 -5.91 16.36 -6.95
CA PRO A 196 -6.62 15.11 -7.13
C PRO A 196 -8.13 15.35 -7.18
N ARG A 197 -8.84 14.75 -8.15
CA ARG A 197 -10.31 14.90 -8.32
C ARG A 197 -11.12 14.30 -7.16
N ILE A 198 -10.52 13.38 -6.43
CA ILE A 198 -11.08 12.73 -5.24
C ILE A 198 -10.05 12.78 -4.11
N THR A 199 -10.48 12.61 -2.87
CA THR A 199 -9.55 12.60 -1.74
C THR A 199 -8.53 11.48 -1.88
N VAL A 200 -7.23 11.80 -1.84
CA VAL A 200 -6.15 10.80 -1.73
C VAL A 200 -5.44 10.98 -0.41
N VAL A 201 -5.32 9.89 0.37
CA VAL A 201 -4.68 9.92 1.70
C VAL A 201 -3.22 9.51 1.59
N SER A 202 -2.32 10.35 2.11
CA SER A 202 -0.89 10.07 2.03
C SER A 202 -0.44 9.02 3.06
N ASN A 203 0.52 8.18 2.69
CA ASN A 203 1.09 7.19 3.60
C ASN A 203 1.98 7.80 4.69
N VAL A 204 2.50 9.02 4.48
CA VAL A 204 3.49 9.65 5.38
C VAL A 204 2.86 10.08 6.71
N ASP A 205 1.71 10.76 6.65
CA ASP A 205 1.05 11.37 7.81
C ASP A 205 -0.41 10.92 7.97
N ALA A 206 -0.91 10.04 7.09
CA ALA A 206 -2.28 9.58 7.03
C ALA A 206 -3.31 10.72 6.88
N LYS A 207 -2.92 11.82 6.22
CA LYS A 207 -3.81 12.95 5.93
C LYS A 207 -4.12 13.04 4.43
N PRO A 208 -5.27 13.61 4.04
CA PRO A 208 -5.55 13.98 2.66
C PRO A 208 -4.46 14.87 2.06
N TYR A 209 -4.12 14.64 0.80
CA TYR A 209 -3.44 15.64 -0.01
C TYR A 209 -4.30 16.89 -0.13
N ARG A 210 -3.68 18.07 0.06
CA ARG A 210 -4.37 19.36 -0.04
C ARG A 210 -4.44 19.86 -1.48
N ASP A 211 -3.32 19.73 -2.20
CA ASP A 211 -3.10 20.29 -3.53
C ASP A 211 -1.89 19.58 -4.19
N ALA A 212 -1.64 19.89 -5.46
CA ALA A 212 -0.52 19.40 -6.25
C ALA A 212 0.85 19.70 -5.60
N LYS A 213 1.03 20.88 -5.01
CA LYS A 213 2.29 21.26 -4.35
C LYS A 213 2.56 20.37 -3.13
N HIS A 214 1.51 19.97 -2.42
CA HIS A 214 1.59 19.02 -1.33
C HIS A 214 2.05 17.65 -1.82
N ILE A 215 1.53 17.16 -2.95
CA ILE A 215 1.96 15.91 -3.59
C ILE A 215 3.44 15.94 -3.92
N VAL A 216 3.90 16.97 -4.65
CA VAL A 216 5.32 17.13 -5.05
C VAL A 216 6.25 17.20 -3.84
N ARG A 217 5.82 17.78 -2.73
CA ARG A 217 6.62 17.84 -1.50
C ARG A 217 6.69 16.51 -0.77
N GLN A 218 5.56 15.82 -0.64
CA GLN A 218 5.37 14.72 0.31
C GLN A 218 5.57 13.33 -0.30
N LEU A 219 5.22 13.12 -1.58
CA LEU A 219 5.40 11.82 -2.23
C LEU A 219 6.88 11.34 -2.30
N PRO A 220 7.91 12.21 -2.43
CA PRO A 220 9.30 11.76 -2.30
C PRO A 220 9.65 11.25 -0.90
N LEU A 221 9.08 11.86 0.14
CA LEU A 221 9.32 11.46 1.53
C LEU A 221 8.69 10.12 1.86
N GLN A 222 7.65 9.75 1.13
CA GLN A 222 6.94 8.48 1.27
C GLN A 222 7.83 7.25 1.11
N ALA A 223 8.81 7.32 0.22
CA ALA A 223 9.75 6.22 -0.03
C ALA A 223 10.62 5.90 1.19
N CYS A 224 10.91 6.90 2.03
CA CYS A 224 11.80 6.80 3.19
C CYS A 224 11.12 7.09 4.53
N SER A 225 9.79 7.14 4.56
CA SER A 225 9.00 7.33 5.77
C SER A 225 8.12 6.11 6.03
N PRO A 226 7.78 5.82 7.30
CA PRO A 226 6.91 4.71 7.63
C PRO A 226 5.53 4.85 6.95
N VAL A 227 5.03 3.77 6.37
CA VAL A 227 3.67 3.74 5.82
C VAL A 227 2.67 3.63 6.95
N ARG A 228 1.86 4.67 7.14
CA ARG A 228 0.82 4.75 8.19
C ARG A 228 -0.51 4.13 7.78
N TRP A 229 -0.48 2.87 7.33
CA TRP A 229 -1.66 2.23 6.73
C TRP A 229 -2.85 2.07 7.70
N GLU A 230 -2.58 1.68 8.94
CA GLU A 230 -3.56 1.62 10.03
C GLU A 230 -4.29 2.96 10.16
N GLN A 231 -3.55 4.05 10.25
CA GLN A 231 -4.09 5.40 10.38
C GLN A 231 -4.79 5.86 9.11
N THR A 232 -4.27 5.50 7.93
CA THR A 232 -4.91 5.77 6.64
C THR A 232 -6.29 5.14 6.56
N LEU A 233 -6.44 3.87 6.98
CA LEU A 233 -7.73 3.20 7.03
C LEU A 233 -8.66 3.88 8.06
N HIS A 234 -8.16 4.24 9.24
CA HIS A 234 -8.95 5.01 10.20
C HIS A 234 -9.41 6.35 9.63
N ALA A 235 -8.57 7.09 8.91
CA ALA A 235 -8.91 8.35 8.29
C ALA A 235 -9.99 8.20 7.21
N LEU A 236 -9.91 7.13 6.41
CA LEU A 236 -10.89 6.80 5.38
C LEU A 236 -12.26 6.43 5.98
N PHE A 237 -12.29 5.64 7.06
CA PHE A 237 -13.53 5.16 7.68
C PHE A 237 -14.03 6.00 8.86
N ALA A 238 -13.31 7.05 9.26
CA ALA A 238 -13.71 7.94 10.35
C ALA A 238 -15.01 8.67 10.01
N ARG A 239 -16.01 8.52 10.88
CA ARG A 239 -17.21 9.36 10.84
C ARG A 239 -16.89 10.71 11.48
N PRO A 240 -17.30 11.85 10.89
CA PRO A 240 -17.28 13.11 11.60
C PRO A 240 -18.07 12.97 12.90
N ARG A 241 -17.45 13.27 14.04
CA ARG A 241 -18.19 13.48 15.29
C ARG A 241 -19.00 14.77 15.12
N GLY A 242 -20.26 14.75 15.53
CA GLY A 242 -21.33 15.69 15.18
C GLY A 242 -20.91 17.16 14.97
N GLY A 243 -21.29 17.69 13.80
CA GLY A 243 -21.41 19.14 13.58
C GLY A 243 -22.88 19.52 13.67
N GLY A 244 -23.23 20.29 14.69
CA GLY A 244 -24.54 20.91 14.86
C GLY A 244 -24.93 21.80 13.69
N ALA A 245 -26.21 22.15 13.64
CA ALA A 245 -26.82 22.97 12.61
C ALA A 245 -26.12 24.34 12.45
N GLY A 246 -25.56 24.60 11.27
CA GLY A 246 -25.21 25.96 10.82
C GLY A 246 -24.02 25.96 9.86
N GLY A 247 -24.16 26.57 8.68
CA GLY A 247 -23.10 26.70 7.67
C GLY A 247 -23.19 25.68 6.54
N GLY A 248 -23.57 26.13 5.34
CA GLY A 248 -23.66 25.31 4.14
C GLY A 248 -22.28 25.05 3.54
N GLY A 249 -21.85 23.78 3.50
CA GLY A 249 -20.57 23.46 2.88
C GLY A 249 -20.10 22.00 2.84
N SER A 250 -20.86 20.98 3.23
CA SER A 250 -20.44 19.57 2.97
C SER A 250 -21.54 18.50 3.14
N ARG A 251 -22.82 18.81 2.90
CA ARG A 251 -23.95 17.91 3.24
C ARG A 251 -24.25 16.77 2.24
N ARG A 252 -23.36 16.43 1.29
CA ARG A 252 -23.72 15.50 0.18
C ARG A 252 -23.34 14.03 0.35
N CYS A 253 -22.69 13.61 1.45
CA CYS A 253 -22.28 12.20 1.60
C CYS A 253 -23.28 11.27 2.33
N TRP A 254 -24.37 11.77 2.95
CA TRP A 254 -24.98 10.99 4.05
C TRP A 254 -26.47 10.63 3.97
N ARG A 255 -27.04 10.43 2.78
CA ARG A 255 -28.39 9.80 2.67
C ARG A 255 -28.41 8.26 2.76
N TRP A 256 -27.25 7.58 2.81
CA TRP A 256 -27.19 6.12 2.56
C TRP A 256 -27.37 5.19 3.77
N ALA A 257 -27.21 5.67 5.01
CA ALA A 257 -27.27 4.77 6.18
C ALA A 257 -28.68 4.41 6.69
N ARG A 258 -29.75 4.90 6.02
CA ARG A 258 -31.15 4.58 6.39
C ARG A 258 -31.89 3.65 5.44
N ALA A 259 -31.36 3.37 4.25
CA ALA A 259 -32.07 2.57 3.24
C ALA A 259 -31.83 1.04 3.33
N ALA A 260 -30.92 0.58 4.20
CA ALA A 260 -30.57 -0.85 4.33
C ALA A 260 -31.21 -1.55 5.55
N ARG A 261 -32.30 -1.01 6.12
CA ARG A 261 -33.04 -1.62 7.24
C ARG A 261 -34.55 -1.76 7.02
N SER A 262 -34.97 -1.94 5.77
CA SER A 262 -36.34 -2.30 5.46
C SER A 262 -36.40 -3.09 4.17
N GLU A 263 -36.08 -4.39 4.25
CA GLU A 263 -36.65 -5.35 3.30
C GLU A 263 -37.96 -5.91 3.90
N PRO A 264 -39.06 -5.95 3.13
CA PRO A 264 -40.31 -6.54 3.58
C PRO A 264 -40.26 -8.08 3.53
N ARG A 265 -40.94 -8.69 4.51
CA ARG A 265 -41.10 -10.14 4.67
C ARG A 265 -41.74 -10.80 3.44
N SER A 266 -41.26 -12.01 3.16
CA SER A 266 -41.76 -12.96 2.15
C SER A 266 -43.23 -13.37 2.32
N SER A 267 -43.92 -13.64 1.21
CA SER A 267 -45.00 -14.63 1.13
C SER A 267 -44.75 -15.61 -0.03
N ARG A 268 -45.18 -16.85 0.18
CA ARG A 268 -44.81 -18.08 -0.55
C ARG A 268 -45.56 -18.24 -1.88
N SER A 269 -44.95 -18.93 -2.83
CA SER A 269 -45.50 -20.16 -3.46
C SER A 269 -44.44 -20.88 -4.32
N THR A 270 -44.54 -22.21 -4.37
CA THR A 270 -43.74 -23.19 -5.14
C THR A 270 -44.65 -23.80 -6.23
N PRO A 271 -44.15 -24.37 -7.35
CA PRO A 271 -43.48 -25.69 -7.38
C PRO A 271 -42.29 -25.87 -8.37
N ARG A 272 -41.52 -26.95 -8.11
CA ARG A 272 -40.48 -27.62 -8.95
C ARG A 272 -41.13 -28.45 -10.09
N PRO A 273 -40.43 -29.11 -11.07
CA PRO A 273 -39.00 -29.53 -11.11
C PRO A 273 -38.26 -29.38 -12.47
N GLY A 274 -36.94 -29.64 -12.48
CA GLY A 274 -36.14 -29.82 -13.70
C GLY A 274 -34.64 -29.83 -13.46
N THR A 275 -34.03 -31.01 -13.46
CA THR A 275 -32.61 -31.31 -13.26
C THR A 275 -31.70 -30.89 -14.42
N THR A 276 -30.59 -30.20 -14.15
CA THR A 276 -29.28 -30.56 -14.73
C THR A 276 -28.15 -29.95 -13.90
N ALA A 277 -27.28 -30.82 -13.39
CA ALA A 277 -26.00 -30.44 -12.81
C ALA A 277 -25.00 -30.17 -13.93
N CYS A 278 -24.19 -29.12 -13.81
CA CYS A 278 -22.93 -29.03 -14.52
C CYS A 278 -21.83 -28.69 -13.50
N ARG A 279 -21.04 -29.71 -13.16
CA ARG A 279 -19.72 -29.53 -12.53
C ARG A 279 -18.76 -29.11 -13.65
N SER A 280 -17.95 -28.08 -13.42
CA SER A 280 -16.69 -27.94 -14.13
C SER A 280 -15.58 -27.72 -13.10
N THR A 281 -14.80 -28.78 -12.96
CA THR A 281 -13.51 -28.89 -12.29
C THR A 281 -12.46 -27.99 -12.94
N SER A 282 -11.72 -27.23 -12.14
CA SER A 282 -10.32 -26.92 -12.45
C SER A 282 -9.60 -26.59 -11.16
N ASP A 283 -9.16 -27.64 -10.47
CA ASP A 283 -8.04 -27.58 -9.55
C ASP A 283 -6.79 -27.26 -10.36
N THR A 284 -6.18 -26.10 -10.11
CA THR A 284 -4.79 -25.84 -10.49
C THR A 284 -4.12 -25.16 -9.30
N PRO A 285 -3.06 -25.75 -8.72
CA PRO A 285 -2.43 -25.19 -7.54
C PRO A 285 -1.71 -23.89 -7.91
N ALA A 286 -2.01 -22.82 -7.17
CA ALA A 286 -1.33 -21.54 -7.33
C ALA A 286 0.19 -21.70 -7.11
N SER A 287 0.99 -21.26 -8.09
CA SER A 287 2.44 -21.22 -8.02
C SER A 287 2.94 -20.52 -6.74
N PRO A 288 3.89 -21.12 -6.00
CA PRO A 288 4.35 -20.61 -4.70
C PRO A 288 5.08 -19.26 -4.77
N HIS A 289 5.42 -18.77 -5.97
CA HIS A 289 6.21 -17.55 -6.17
C HIS A 289 5.36 -16.26 -6.26
N CYS A 290 4.03 -16.36 -6.36
CA CYS A 290 3.13 -15.20 -6.38
C CYS A 290 2.60 -14.82 -4.98
N LYS A 291 3.45 -14.89 -3.95
CA LYS A 291 3.10 -14.50 -2.57
C LYS A 291 3.55 -13.07 -2.21
N TYR A 292 4.37 -12.43 -3.06
CA TYR A 292 5.13 -11.24 -2.70
C TYR A 292 4.42 -9.88 -2.97
N TYR A 293 3.25 -9.85 -3.61
CA TYR A 293 2.54 -8.60 -3.94
C TYR A 293 1.23 -8.36 -3.17
N LYS A 294 0.92 -9.17 -2.16
CA LYS A 294 -0.37 -9.10 -1.43
C LYS A 294 -0.60 -7.80 -0.63
N ALA A 295 0.35 -6.86 -0.61
CA ALA A 295 0.28 -5.64 0.17
C ALA A 295 -0.08 -4.38 -0.63
N THR A 296 -0.01 -4.36 -1.96
CA THR A 296 -0.42 -3.15 -2.72
C THR A 296 -1.93 -3.16 -2.94
N ARG A 297 -2.67 -2.70 -1.92
CA ARG A 297 -4.12 -2.55 -1.99
C ARG A 297 -4.44 -1.10 -2.36
N LEU A 298 -5.03 -0.90 -3.53
CA LEU A 298 -5.83 0.30 -3.77
C LEU A 298 -7.17 0.10 -3.05
N VAL A 299 -7.48 0.99 -2.12
CA VAL A 299 -8.78 1.03 -1.44
C VAL A 299 -9.52 2.24 -1.97
N THR A 300 -10.66 1.99 -2.60
CA THR A 300 -11.60 3.02 -3.04
C THR A 300 -12.84 2.97 -2.16
N LEU A 301 -13.24 4.11 -1.60
CA LEU A 301 -14.54 4.22 -0.92
C LEU A 301 -15.60 4.64 -1.94
N LEU A 302 -16.52 3.73 -2.22
CA LEU A 302 -17.67 3.94 -3.09
C LEU A 302 -18.89 4.35 -2.25
N ASN A 303 -19.68 5.31 -2.73
CA ASN A 303 -21.07 5.51 -2.28
C ASN A 303 -21.92 4.34 -2.76
#